data_AF-A0ABD2TIE5-F1
#
_entry.id   AF-A0ABD2TIE5-F1
#
_cell.length_a   1.000
_cell.length_b   1.000
_cell.length_c   1.000
_cell.angle_alpha   90.00
_cell.angle_beta   90.00
_cell.angle_gamma   90.00
#
_symmetry.space_group_name_H-M   'P 1'
#
loop_
_entity.id
_entity.type
_entity.pdbx_description
1 polymer ?
#
loop_
_entity_poly.entity_id
_entity_poly.type
_entity_poly.pdbx_seq_one_letter_code
_entity_poly.pdbx_strand_id
1 'polypeptide(L)'
;MGFKRGVFSCCFCVVFAVFLLNSCFLVIGGDIVHQDNVAPHRPGCNNNFVLVKVPTWVNGNEVTQFVGLGARFGPTLESKEKRANQTRLAFADPPDCCSMPRNKLTGEAILVHRGNCSFTTKAKVAEAAGASAIIIINNQTELFKMVCDPGESDVDIGIPAVMLPQDAGTSLIEFLRNSSTVSVQMYSPKRPTVDVAEVFLWLMSVVTILCASYWSAWSAREAAIEQDKFLKDGSDDYGGKEVTHSGGVLDINTTSALLFVVVASCFLIMLYKLMSFWFIEVLVVLFCIGGVEGLQTCLVTVLS
;
A
#
# COMPACT_ATOMS: atom_id res chain seq x y z
N MET A 1 36.71 -17.71 -43.85
CA MET A 1 36.28 -16.30 -43.87
C MET A 1 35.66 -15.99 -42.51
N GLY A 2 36.51 -15.66 -41.52
CA GLY A 2 36.09 -15.44 -40.14
C GLY A 2 35.78 -13.97 -39.93
N PHE A 3 34.52 -13.64 -39.66
CA PHE A 3 34.13 -12.29 -39.26
C PHE A 3 32.85 -12.32 -38.42
N LYS A 4 32.90 -11.66 -37.25
CA LYS A 4 31.77 -11.21 -36.41
C LYS A 4 30.91 -12.27 -35.69
N ARG A 5 31.46 -12.95 -34.67
CA ARG A 5 30.65 -13.54 -33.57
C ARG A 5 30.83 -12.85 -32.21
N GLY A 6 31.97 -12.20 -31.96
CA GLY A 6 32.24 -11.49 -30.70
C GLY A 6 31.64 -10.08 -30.58
N VAL A 7 31.36 -9.40 -31.70
CA VAL A 7 30.91 -8.00 -31.68
C VAL A 7 29.40 -7.88 -31.39
N PHE A 8 28.60 -8.86 -31.79
CA PHE A 8 27.13 -8.81 -31.63
C PHE A 8 26.68 -9.06 -30.18
N SER A 9 27.37 -9.95 -29.45
CA SER A 9 27.09 -10.24 -28.04
C SER A 9 27.50 -9.08 -27.12
N CYS A 10 28.63 -8.41 -27.41
CA CYS A 10 29.06 -7.24 -26.65
C CYS A 10 28.13 -6.04 -26.88
N CYS A 11 27.65 -5.83 -28.12
CA CYS A 11 26.72 -4.74 -28.41
C CYS A 11 25.35 -4.93 -27.73
N PHE A 12 24.85 -6.16 -27.63
CA PHE A 12 23.57 -6.44 -26.95
C PHE A 12 23.67 -6.26 -25.43
N CYS A 13 24.77 -6.69 -24.81
CA CYS A 13 25.02 -6.44 -23.38
C CYS A 13 25.22 -4.95 -23.08
N VAL A 14 25.88 -4.19 -23.96
CA VAL A 14 26.03 -2.74 -23.81
C VAL A 14 24.70 -2.03 -24.02
N VAL A 15 23.88 -2.44 -25.01
CA VAL A 15 22.53 -1.86 -25.20
C VAL A 15 21.61 -2.20 -24.04
N PHE A 16 21.67 -3.40 -23.46
CA PHE A 16 20.87 -3.78 -22.28
C PHE A 16 21.35 -3.09 -21.00
N ALA A 17 22.67 -2.93 -20.81
CA ALA A 17 23.23 -2.15 -19.71
C ALA A 17 22.91 -0.65 -19.86
N VAL A 18 22.97 -0.11 -21.06
CA VAL A 18 22.51 1.26 -21.37
C VAL A 18 21.01 1.37 -21.17
N PHE A 19 20.20 0.37 -21.54
CA PHE A 19 18.76 0.37 -21.27
C PHE A 19 18.47 0.30 -19.77
N LEU A 20 19.17 -0.51 -18.99
CA LEU A 20 19.04 -0.55 -17.52
C LEU A 20 19.49 0.77 -16.86
N LEU A 21 20.55 1.41 -17.37
CA LEU A 21 21.03 2.72 -16.92
C LEU A 21 20.10 3.87 -17.36
N ASN A 22 19.42 3.76 -18.51
CA ASN A 22 18.44 4.74 -19.02
C ASN A 22 17.02 4.49 -18.49
N SER A 23 16.74 3.28 -18.01
CA SER A 23 15.50 2.88 -17.30
C SER A 23 15.54 3.20 -15.82
N CYS A 24 16.58 3.91 -15.35
CA CYS A 24 16.46 4.81 -14.20
C CYS A 24 15.51 5.96 -14.54
N PHE A 25 14.29 5.65 -14.99
CA PHE A 25 13.16 6.50 -14.70
C PHE A 25 13.16 6.61 -13.19
N LEU A 26 13.50 7.80 -12.71
CA LEU A 26 13.27 8.24 -11.35
C LEU A 26 11.85 7.77 -10.98
N VAL A 27 11.75 6.68 -10.23
CA VAL A 27 10.51 6.29 -9.56
C VAL A 27 10.39 7.30 -8.43
N ILE A 28 9.83 8.46 -8.77
CA ILE A 28 9.46 9.49 -7.79
C ILE A 28 8.22 8.94 -7.11
N GLY A 29 8.44 8.18 -6.03
CA GLY A 29 7.37 7.78 -5.13
C GLY A 29 6.75 9.03 -4.52
N GLY A 30 5.58 9.41 -5.03
CA GLY A 30 4.79 10.49 -4.47
C GLY A 30 4.28 10.09 -3.09
N ASP A 31 4.35 11.02 -2.13
CA ASP A 31 3.69 10.84 -0.85
C ASP A 31 2.18 10.67 -1.12
N ILE A 32 1.52 9.65 -0.55
CA ILE A 32 0.06 9.42 -0.72
C ILE A 32 -0.69 10.41 0.17
N VAL A 33 -0.41 11.69 -0.03
CA VAL A 33 -1.17 12.80 0.49
C VAL A 33 -2.42 12.86 -0.38
N HIS A 34 -3.59 12.64 0.22
CA HIS A 34 -4.85 12.77 -0.50
C HIS A 34 -5.08 14.26 -0.78
N GLN A 35 -4.52 14.74 -1.89
CA GLN A 35 -4.78 16.06 -2.43
C GLN A 35 -6.23 16.09 -2.91
N ASP A 36 -7.09 16.63 -2.06
CA ASP A 36 -8.49 16.81 -2.39
C ASP A 36 -8.65 18.17 -3.10
N ASN A 37 -8.64 18.10 -4.43
CA ASN A 37 -8.88 19.23 -5.34
C ASN A 37 -10.35 19.68 -5.35
N VAL A 38 -11.26 18.93 -4.73
CA VAL A 38 -12.70 19.24 -4.71
C VAL A 38 -13.04 20.22 -3.60
N ALA A 39 -12.32 20.15 -2.47
CA ALA A 39 -12.61 21.01 -1.32
C ALA A 39 -11.99 22.43 -1.46
N PRO A 40 -12.71 23.46 -1.00
CA PRO A 40 -12.33 24.86 -1.21
C PRO A 40 -11.00 25.18 -0.52
N HIS A 41 -10.10 25.84 -1.25
CA HIS A 41 -8.84 26.34 -0.69
C HIS A 41 -9.06 27.77 -0.21
N ARG A 42 -8.72 28.03 1.07
CA ARG A 42 -8.85 29.34 1.71
C ARG A 42 -7.65 29.60 2.63
N PRO A 43 -7.29 30.86 2.91
CA PRO A 43 -6.26 31.16 3.92
C PRO A 43 -6.67 30.54 5.27
N GLY A 44 -5.77 29.74 5.85
CA GLY A 44 -6.02 28.98 7.08
C GLY A 44 -6.78 27.66 6.91
N CYS A 45 -7.20 27.32 5.69
CA CYS A 45 -7.89 26.07 5.36
C CYS A 45 -7.38 25.43 4.06
N ASN A 46 -6.10 25.11 4.05
CA ASN A 46 -5.38 24.57 2.89
C ASN A 46 -4.49 23.37 3.24
N ASN A 47 -4.62 22.82 4.45
CA ASN A 47 -3.86 21.64 4.82
C ASN A 47 -4.32 20.42 4.01
N ASN A 48 -3.39 19.51 3.79
CA ASN A 48 -3.75 18.22 3.21
C ASN A 48 -4.33 17.27 4.26
N PHE A 49 -5.19 16.36 3.82
CA PHE A 49 -5.67 15.28 4.67
C PHE A 49 -4.55 14.26 4.90
N VAL A 50 -4.08 14.19 6.15
CA VAL A 50 -3.04 13.24 6.57
C VAL A 50 -3.64 12.21 7.53
N LEU A 51 -3.22 10.95 7.37
CA LEU A 51 -3.54 9.90 8.32
C LEU A 51 -2.69 10.08 9.58
N VAL A 52 -3.37 10.03 10.73
CA VAL A 52 -2.78 10.31 12.04
C VAL A 52 -2.91 9.06 12.89
N LYS A 53 -1.85 8.69 13.58
CA LYS A 53 -1.92 7.67 14.62
C LYS A 53 -2.12 8.35 15.96
N VAL A 54 -3.06 7.82 16.74
CA VAL A 54 -3.43 8.29 18.08
C VAL A 54 -3.21 7.18 19.10
N PRO A 55 -1.95 6.88 19.49
CA PRO A 55 -1.69 6.01 20.63
C PRO A 55 -2.26 6.63 21.91
N THR A 56 -2.83 5.77 22.75
CA THR A 56 -3.53 6.14 23.98
C THR A 56 -2.88 5.42 25.16
N TRP A 57 -2.56 6.20 26.19
CA TRP A 57 -2.04 5.73 27.46
C TRP A 57 -3.09 5.88 28.55
N VAL A 58 -3.25 4.83 29.35
CA VAL A 58 -4.11 4.83 30.53
C VAL A 58 -3.19 4.60 31.73
N ASN A 59 -3.18 5.55 32.67
CA ASN A 59 -2.30 5.52 33.85
C ASN A 59 -0.81 5.27 33.50
N GLY A 60 -0.35 5.80 32.36
CA GLY A 60 1.05 5.70 31.90
C GLY A 60 1.38 4.46 31.04
N ASN A 61 0.46 3.50 30.89
CA ASN A 61 0.66 2.31 30.06
C ASN A 61 -0.03 2.47 28.70
N GLU A 62 0.67 2.14 27.60
CA GLU A 62 0.09 2.17 26.24
C GLU A 62 -0.91 1.01 26.13
N VAL A 63 -2.19 1.32 25.94
CA VAL A 63 -3.25 0.29 25.88
C VAL A 63 -3.63 -0.01 24.45
N THR A 64 -3.77 1.03 23.63
CA THR A 64 -4.25 0.90 22.26
C THR A 64 -3.80 2.06 21.38
N GLN A 65 -3.87 1.87 20.07
CA GLN A 65 -3.54 2.87 19.07
C GLN A 65 -4.64 2.97 18.03
N PHE A 66 -5.24 4.16 17.91
CA PHE A 66 -6.29 4.43 16.93
C PHE A 66 -5.72 5.12 15.69
N VAL A 67 -6.44 5.01 14.58
CA VAL A 67 -6.14 5.73 13.34
C VAL A 67 -7.21 6.81 13.14
N GLY A 68 -6.75 8.02 12.87
CA GLY A 68 -7.58 9.20 12.61
C GLY A 68 -7.18 9.93 11.35
N LEU A 69 -7.92 11.00 11.05
CA LEU A 69 -7.70 11.86 9.90
C LEU A 69 -7.53 13.32 10.35
N GLY A 70 -6.45 13.98 9.92
CA GLY A 70 -6.23 15.41 10.18
C GLY A 70 -7.24 16.30 9.45
N ALA A 71 -7.48 17.49 9.98
CA ALA A 71 -8.32 18.52 9.35
C ALA A 71 -7.60 19.30 8.24
N ARG A 72 -8.39 19.97 7.39
CA ARG A 72 -7.88 20.93 6.39
C ARG A 72 -7.46 22.28 7.01
N PHE A 73 -7.82 22.53 8.26
CA PHE A 73 -7.53 23.73 9.03
C PHE A 73 -6.65 23.41 10.26
N GLY A 74 -6.17 24.44 10.93
CA GLY A 74 -5.26 24.28 12.07
C GLY A 74 -3.79 24.16 11.64
N PRO A 75 -2.84 24.03 12.58
CA PRO A 75 -1.48 23.63 12.27
C PRO A 75 -1.44 22.21 11.70
N THR A 76 -0.55 22.00 10.74
CA THR A 76 -0.26 20.66 10.20
C THR A 76 0.29 19.77 11.30
N LEU A 77 -0.16 18.50 11.31
CA LEU A 77 0.40 17.49 12.18
C LEU A 77 1.74 17.04 11.60
N GLU A 78 2.78 17.80 11.93
CA GLU A 78 4.17 17.48 11.61
C GLU A 78 4.50 16.05 12.03
N SER A 79 5.38 15.39 11.26
CA SER A 79 5.83 14.04 11.59
C SER A 79 6.64 14.06 12.89
N LYS A 80 5.97 13.79 14.01
CA LYS A 80 6.63 13.63 15.31
C LYS A 80 7.01 12.17 15.50
N GLU A 81 8.12 11.94 16.20
CA GLU A 81 8.50 10.61 16.65
C GLU A 81 7.43 10.04 17.60
N LYS A 82 7.27 8.72 17.58
CA LYS A 82 6.43 8.02 18.55
C LYS A 82 6.96 8.37 19.95
N ARG A 83 6.07 8.75 20.88
CA ARG A 83 6.34 9.07 22.29
C ARG A 83 6.97 10.44 22.61
N ALA A 84 7.07 11.36 21.66
CA ALA A 84 7.68 12.68 21.88
C ALA A 84 6.97 13.55 22.95
N ASN A 85 5.67 13.83 22.80
CA ASN A 85 4.87 14.63 23.75
C ASN A 85 3.48 14.02 23.92
N GLN A 86 3.18 13.54 25.13
CA GLN A 86 1.86 13.05 25.51
C GLN A 86 1.04 14.19 26.11
N THR A 87 -0.18 14.37 25.62
CA THR A 87 -1.12 15.36 26.14
C THR A 87 -2.21 14.64 26.91
N ARG A 88 -2.58 15.14 28.10
CA ARG A 88 -3.75 14.63 28.82
C ARG A 88 -5.00 14.83 27.97
N LEU A 89 -5.90 13.85 28.01
CA LEU A 89 -7.17 13.88 27.29
C LEU A 89 -8.29 14.29 28.25
N ALA A 90 -9.15 15.21 27.82
CA ALA A 90 -10.33 15.63 28.56
C ALA A 90 -11.57 15.52 27.66
N PHE A 91 -12.68 15.02 28.20
CA PHE A 91 -13.96 15.02 27.49
C PHE A 91 -14.65 16.38 27.65
N ALA A 92 -15.22 16.91 26.57
CA ALA A 92 -15.93 18.19 26.61
C ALA A 92 -17.28 18.10 27.33
N ASP A 93 -17.63 19.16 28.06
CA ASP A 93 -18.98 19.36 28.61
C ASP A 93 -19.45 20.79 28.27
N PRO A 94 -20.36 21.01 27.30
CA PRO A 94 -21.14 20.01 26.59
C PRO A 94 -20.31 19.20 25.58
N PRO A 95 -20.71 17.95 25.27
CA PRO A 95 -19.92 17.06 24.41
C PRO A 95 -19.71 17.54 22.98
N ASP A 96 -20.57 18.43 22.47
CA ASP A 96 -20.47 18.96 21.13
C ASP A 96 -19.48 20.13 21.00
N CYS A 97 -19.06 20.76 22.11
CA CYS A 97 -18.14 21.90 22.11
C CYS A 97 -18.57 23.02 21.15
N CYS A 98 -19.88 23.20 20.96
CA CYS A 98 -20.42 24.33 20.18
C CYS A 98 -20.50 25.63 21.01
N SER A 99 -20.41 25.49 22.33
CA SER A 99 -20.28 26.57 23.31
C SER A 99 -19.12 26.28 24.25
N MET A 100 -18.71 27.30 25.00
CA MET A 100 -17.57 27.21 25.91
C MET A 100 -17.72 26.00 26.86
N PRO A 101 -16.75 25.07 26.87
CA PRO A 101 -16.78 23.93 27.78
C PRO A 101 -16.76 24.40 29.24
N ARG A 102 -17.53 23.72 30.09
CA ARG A 102 -17.60 23.95 31.53
C ARG A 102 -16.34 23.47 32.25
N ASN A 103 -15.69 22.45 31.70
CA ASN A 103 -14.40 21.97 32.18
C ASN A 103 -13.30 22.98 31.81
N LYS A 104 -12.54 23.43 32.82
CA LYS A 104 -11.37 24.28 32.60
C LYS A 104 -10.26 23.45 31.96
N LEU A 105 -9.83 23.85 30.78
CA LEU A 105 -8.69 23.24 30.09
C LEU A 105 -7.45 24.11 30.34
N THR A 106 -6.34 23.45 30.61
CA THR A 106 -5.01 24.01 30.84
C THR A 106 -3.98 23.38 29.90
N GLY A 107 -4.37 23.19 28.64
CA GLY A 107 -3.54 22.58 27.60
C GLY A 107 -3.81 21.09 27.36
N GLU A 108 -4.92 20.52 27.86
CA GLU A 108 -5.35 19.18 27.48
C GLU A 108 -5.78 19.10 26.01
N ALA A 109 -5.73 17.90 25.44
CA ALA A 109 -6.43 17.58 24.20
C ALA A 109 -7.90 17.35 24.53
N ILE A 110 -8.80 18.07 23.87
CA ILE A 110 -10.24 17.95 24.13
C ILE A 110 -10.88 16.94 23.16
N LEU A 111 -11.70 16.05 23.72
CA LEU A 111 -12.48 15.06 22.98
C LEU A 111 -13.93 15.53 22.85
N VAL A 112 -14.44 15.62 21.62
CA VAL A 112 -15.77 16.16 21.30
C VAL A 112 -16.54 15.25 20.36
N HIS A 113 -17.87 15.32 20.38
CA HIS A 113 -18.74 14.67 19.40
C HIS A 113 -19.01 15.55 18.18
N ARG A 114 -19.08 14.91 17.00
CA ARG A 114 -19.59 15.53 15.78
C ARG A 114 -21.09 15.84 15.90
N GLY A 115 -21.50 17.00 15.38
CA GLY A 115 -22.91 17.45 15.33
C GLY A 115 -23.09 18.90 15.77
N ASN A 116 -24.31 19.43 15.64
CA ASN A 116 -24.79 20.76 16.10
C ASN A 116 -24.16 22.01 15.47
N CYS A 117 -22.85 22.05 15.21
CA CYS A 117 -22.13 23.17 14.64
C CYS A 117 -20.98 22.70 13.73
N SER A 118 -20.38 23.64 12.98
CA SER A 118 -19.27 23.37 12.04
C SER A 118 -17.99 22.92 12.77
N PHE A 119 -17.12 22.18 12.07
CA PHE A 119 -15.88 21.66 12.64
C PHE A 119 -14.91 22.78 13.05
N THR A 120 -14.85 23.84 12.25
CA THR A 120 -14.09 25.07 12.51
C THR A 120 -14.60 25.79 13.75
N THR A 121 -15.92 25.89 13.93
CA THR A 121 -16.51 26.46 15.15
C THR A 121 -16.09 25.68 16.40
N LYS A 122 -16.18 24.35 16.37
CA LYS A 122 -15.74 23.50 17.49
C LYS A 122 -14.27 23.72 17.82
N ALA A 123 -13.42 23.81 16.81
CA ALA A 123 -11.99 24.02 16.99
C ALA A 123 -11.67 25.41 17.57
N LYS A 124 -12.35 26.47 17.12
CA LYS A 124 -12.22 27.84 17.68
C LYS A 124 -12.67 27.89 19.14
N VAL A 125 -13.78 27.23 19.47
CA VAL A 125 -14.29 27.16 20.85
C VAL A 125 -13.33 26.39 21.75
N ALA A 126 -12.81 25.25 21.27
CA ALA A 126 -11.81 24.47 21.99
C ALA A 126 -10.51 25.24 22.23
N GLU A 127 -10.02 25.97 21.23
CA GLU A 127 -8.83 26.83 21.35
C GLU A 127 -9.06 27.95 22.36
N ALA A 128 -10.19 28.65 22.27
CA ALA A 128 -10.57 29.69 23.23
C ALA A 128 -10.69 29.15 24.67
N ALA A 129 -11.07 27.87 24.81
CA ALA A 129 -11.11 27.18 26.09
C ALA A 129 -9.74 26.79 26.66
N GLY A 130 -8.66 26.95 25.89
CA GLY A 130 -7.29 26.61 26.30
C GLY A 130 -6.90 25.15 26.00
N ALA A 131 -7.59 24.48 25.08
CA ALA A 131 -7.16 23.17 24.60
C ALA A 131 -5.86 23.28 23.80
N SER A 132 -5.00 22.26 23.85
CA SER A 132 -3.80 22.19 23.00
C SER A 132 -4.05 21.47 21.67
N ALA A 133 -5.16 20.73 21.57
CA ALA A 133 -5.60 19.99 20.39
C ALA A 133 -7.07 19.60 20.53
N ILE A 134 -7.73 19.33 19.40
CA ILE A 134 -9.11 18.85 19.36
C ILE A 134 -9.22 17.51 18.64
N ILE A 135 -9.92 16.57 19.26
CA ILE A 135 -10.24 15.26 18.71
C ILE A 135 -11.76 15.16 18.55
N ILE A 136 -12.23 15.05 17.31
CA ILE A 136 -13.65 14.98 16.97
C ILE A 136 -14.04 13.53 16.68
N ILE A 137 -14.99 13.00 17.46
CA ILE A 137 -15.54 11.67 17.28
C ILE A 137 -16.63 11.73 16.21
N ASN A 138 -16.45 10.96 15.15
CA ASN A 138 -17.45 10.81 14.11
C ASN A 138 -18.68 10.03 14.61
N ASN A 139 -19.82 10.22 13.97
CA ASN A 139 -21.05 9.48 14.23
C ASN A 139 -21.17 8.17 13.42
N GLN A 140 -20.15 7.86 12.61
CA GLN A 140 -20.05 6.66 11.78
C GLN A 140 -18.69 6.00 12.03
N THR A 141 -18.56 4.72 11.63
CA THR A 141 -17.33 3.94 11.77
C THR A 141 -16.24 4.33 10.76
N GLU A 142 -16.60 5.08 9.72
CA GLU A 142 -15.65 5.56 8.70
C GLU A 142 -14.99 6.89 9.09
N LEU A 143 -13.82 7.15 8.51
CA LEU A 143 -13.15 8.46 8.61
C LEU A 143 -13.83 9.47 7.69
N PHE A 144 -14.09 10.67 8.20
CA PHE A 144 -14.71 11.75 7.44
C PHE A 144 -13.77 12.96 7.31
N LYS A 145 -13.76 13.57 6.12
CA LYS A 145 -12.91 14.72 5.81
C LYS A 145 -13.46 16.00 6.43
N MET A 146 -12.73 16.57 7.38
CA MET A 146 -13.09 17.87 7.97
C MET A 146 -12.64 19.01 7.05
N VAL A 147 -13.60 19.63 6.38
CA VAL A 147 -13.41 20.78 5.48
C VAL A 147 -13.97 22.05 6.12
N CYS A 148 -13.55 23.21 5.61
CA CYS A 148 -14.14 24.49 5.99
C CYS A 148 -15.40 24.78 5.19
N ASP A 149 -16.37 25.41 5.84
CA ASP A 149 -17.65 25.72 5.22
C ASP A 149 -17.50 26.90 4.24
N PRO A 150 -18.21 26.86 3.09
CA PRO A 150 -18.06 27.87 2.04
C PRO A 150 -18.58 29.27 2.44
N GLY A 151 -19.33 29.39 3.54
CA GLY A 151 -19.85 30.68 4.04
C GLY A 151 -19.02 31.32 5.16
N GLU A 152 -17.98 30.66 5.66
CA GLU A 152 -17.18 31.19 6.77
C GLU A 152 -16.04 32.11 6.29
N SER A 153 -15.74 33.14 7.08
CA SER A 153 -14.59 34.04 6.91
C SER A 153 -13.26 33.29 7.10
N ASP A 154 -12.14 33.96 6.87
CA ASP A 154 -10.79 33.43 7.10
C ASP A 154 -10.70 32.70 8.47
N VAL A 155 -10.16 31.48 8.40
CA VAL A 155 -10.14 30.54 9.53
C VAL A 155 -8.76 30.53 10.14
N ASP A 156 -8.55 31.32 11.18
CA ASP A 156 -7.36 31.23 12.03
C ASP A 156 -7.66 30.28 13.19
N ILE A 157 -6.98 29.12 13.20
CA ILE A 157 -7.07 28.11 14.26
C ILE A 157 -5.63 27.67 14.55
N GLY A 158 -5.17 27.84 15.78
CA GLY A 158 -3.81 27.51 16.22
C GLY A 158 -3.64 26.11 16.82
N ILE A 159 -4.72 25.33 16.96
CA ILE A 159 -4.69 23.97 17.52
C ILE A 159 -4.90 22.88 16.45
N PRO A 160 -4.14 21.77 16.48
CA PRO A 160 -4.33 20.68 15.54
C PRO A 160 -5.66 19.97 15.79
N ALA A 161 -6.34 19.61 14.70
CA ALA A 161 -7.63 18.93 14.72
C ALA A 161 -7.56 17.55 14.06
N VAL A 162 -8.03 16.52 14.77
CA VAL A 162 -8.06 15.14 14.30
C VAL A 162 -9.46 14.56 14.43
N MET A 163 -9.92 13.85 13.42
CA MET A 163 -11.14 13.05 13.49
C MET A 163 -10.82 11.60 13.79
N LEU A 164 -11.61 10.99 14.66
CA LEU A 164 -11.62 9.56 14.93
C LEU A 164 -12.96 8.94 14.52
N PRO A 165 -12.96 7.66 14.10
CA PRO A 165 -14.21 6.92 13.87
C PRO A 165 -14.98 6.71 15.19
N GLN A 166 -16.27 6.41 15.08
CA GLN A 166 -17.17 6.24 16.23
C GLN A 166 -16.66 5.22 17.25
N ASP A 167 -16.16 4.06 16.77
CA ASP A 167 -15.71 2.97 17.64
C ASP A 167 -14.52 3.41 18.51
N ALA A 168 -13.52 4.05 17.88
CA ALA A 168 -12.35 4.58 18.57
C ALA A 168 -12.74 5.66 19.60
N GLY A 169 -13.65 6.56 19.24
CA GLY A 169 -14.14 7.59 20.15
C GLY A 169 -14.89 7.00 21.35
N THR A 170 -15.69 5.96 21.14
CA THR A 170 -16.43 5.29 22.21
C THR A 170 -15.48 4.61 23.19
N SER A 171 -14.44 3.92 22.71
CA SER A 171 -13.39 3.35 23.56
C SER A 171 -12.64 4.41 24.37
N LEU A 172 -12.32 5.58 23.77
CA LEU A 172 -11.69 6.69 24.49
C LEU A 172 -12.57 7.24 25.62
N ILE A 173 -13.88 7.39 25.37
CA ILE A 173 -14.83 7.83 26.40
C ILE A 173 -14.90 6.80 27.54
N GLU A 174 -14.89 5.51 27.22
CA GLU A 174 -14.88 4.45 28.23
C GLU A 174 -13.60 4.49 29.08
N PHE A 175 -12.43 4.70 28.48
CA PHE A 175 -11.19 4.88 29.23
C PHE A 175 -11.23 6.09 30.17
N LEU A 176 -11.80 7.22 29.71
CA LEU A 176 -11.97 8.42 30.53
C LEU A 176 -12.94 8.22 31.69
N ARG A 177 -13.96 7.35 31.52
CA ARG A 177 -14.92 7.03 32.59
C ARG A 177 -14.34 6.08 33.63
N ASN A 178 -13.54 5.11 33.19
CA ASN A 178 -13.03 4.03 34.04
C ASN A 178 -11.69 4.35 34.71
N SER A 179 -10.93 5.32 34.20
CA SER A 179 -9.55 5.57 34.63
C SER A 179 -9.31 7.02 35.05
N SER A 180 -8.33 7.21 35.93
CA SER A 180 -8.03 8.52 36.54
C SER A 180 -7.24 9.45 35.61
N THR A 181 -6.43 8.91 34.69
CA THR A 181 -5.65 9.73 33.75
C THR A 181 -5.47 9.02 32.42
N VAL A 182 -5.99 9.64 31.36
CA VAL A 182 -5.80 9.21 29.97
C VAL A 182 -4.97 10.26 29.26
N SER A 183 -3.97 9.81 28.52
CA SER A 183 -3.12 10.69 27.69
C SER A 183 -3.07 10.17 26.26
N VAL A 184 -2.99 11.08 25.31
CA VAL A 184 -2.92 10.78 23.88
C VAL A 184 -1.73 11.49 23.26
N GLN A 185 -1.26 10.95 22.14
CA GLN A 185 -0.32 11.63 21.25
C GLN A 185 -0.91 11.58 19.85
N MET A 186 -0.82 12.68 19.09
CA MET A 186 -1.18 12.71 17.68
C MET A 186 0.08 12.90 16.85
N TYR A 187 0.36 11.97 15.96
CA TYR A 187 1.48 12.11 15.01
C TYR A 187 1.16 11.42 13.68
N SER A 188 1.72 11.95 12.59
CA SER A 188 1.68 11.31 11.29
C SER A 188 3.05 10.65 11.01
N PRO A 189 3.15 9.31 10.95
CA PRO A 189 4.40 8.65 10.59
C PRO A 189 4.79 9.02 9.15
N LYS A 190 6.07 9.38 8.93
CA LYS A 190 6.61 9.52 7.57
C LYS A 190 6.51 8.18 6.86
N ARG A 191 5.84 8.16 5.71
CA ARG A 191 5.84 6.99 4.82
C ARG A 191 7.10 7.07 3.95
N PRO A 192 7.90 5.99 3.87
CA PRO A 192 8.97 5.97 2.89
C PRO A 192 8.35 6.04 1.49
N THR A 193 9.00 6.77 0.58
CA THR A 193 8.52 6.93 -0.81
C THR A 193 8.61 5.63 -1.62
N VAL A 194 9.47 4.71 -1.19
CA VAL A 194 9.64 3.39 -1.79
C VAL A 194 9.67 2.36 -0.67
N ASP A 195 8.78 1.37 -0.75
CA ASP A 195 8.82 0.24 0.18
C ASP A 195 9.99 -0.67 -0.20
N VAL A 196 10.78 -1.07 0.80
CA VAL A 196 11.88 -2.01 0.64
C VAL A 196 11.35 -3.33 0.04
N ALA A 197 10.15 -3.77 0.44
CA ALA A 197 9.53 -4.97 -0.10
C ALA A 197 9.23 -4.84 -1.61
N GLU A 198 8.82 -3.67 -2.09
CA GLU A 198 8.55 -3.42 -3.50
C GLU A 198 9.83 -3.54 -4.34
N VAL A 199 10.93 -2.97 -3.85
CA VAL A 199 12.25 -3.11 -4.49
C VAL A 199 12.68 -4.58 -4.55
N PHE A 200 12.51 -5.32 -3.45
CA PHE A 200 12.84 -6.74 -3.42
C PHE A 200 11.98 -7.55 -4.39
N LEU A 201 10.67 -7.32 -4.45
CA LEU A 201 9.77 -8.00 -5.37
C LEU A 201 10.10 -7.68 -6.82
N TRP A 202 10.41 -6.41 -7.13
CA TRP A 202 10.85 -6.01 -8.45
C TRP A 202 12.15 -6.72 -8.86
N LEU A 203 13.17 -6.70 -8.00
CA LEU A 203 14.44 -7.39 -8.26
C LEU A 203 14.26 -8.90 -8.43
N MET A 204 13.49 -9.55 -7.54
CA MET A 204 13.19 -10.98 -7.65
C MET A 204 12.50 -11.31 -8.98
N SER A 205 11.55 -10.48 -9.42
CA SER A 205 10.84 -10.69 -10.69
C SER A 205 11.78 -10.56 -11.88
N VAL A 206 12.61 -9.50 -11.94
CA VAL A 206 13.55 -9.24 -13.04
C VAL A 206 14.59 -10.36 -13.13
N VAL A 207 15.13 -10.78 -11.99
CA VAL A 207 16.10 -11.89 -11.93
C VAL A 207 15.46 -13.20 -12.39
N THR A 208 14.24 -13.52 -11.91
CA THR A 208 13.54 -14.75 -12.31
C THR A 208 13.28 -14.79 -13.81
N ILE A 209 12.84 -13.68 -14.40
CA ILE A 209 12.59 -13.57 -15.85
C ILE A 209 13.88 -13.72 -16.65
N LEU A 210 14.98 -13.10 -16.20
CA LEU A 210 16.28 -13.23 -16.88
C LEU A 210 16.82 -14.65 -16.82
N CYS A 211 16.77 -15.29 -15.64
CA CYS A 211 17.17 -16.69 -15.46
C CYS A 211 16.33 -17.63 -16.32
N ALA A 212 15.00 -17.45 -16.35
CA ALA A 212 14.11 -18.26 -17.17
C ALA A 212 14.36 -18.07 -18.67
N SER A 213 14.56 -16.82 -19.11
CA SER A 213 14.85 -16.48 -20.50
C SER A 213 16.20 -17.07 -20.94
N TYR A 214 17.22 -16.97 -20.09
CA TYR A 214 18.54 -17.55 -20.36
C TYR A 214 18.48 -19.09 -20.40
N TRP A 215 17.80 -19.71 -19.44
CA TRP A 215 17.61 -21.17 -19.40
C TRP A 215 16.89 -21.68 -20.64
N SER A 216 15.81 -21.00 -21.05
CA SER A 216 15.05 -21.36 -22.26
C SER A 216 15.88 -21.18 -23.54
N ALA A 217 16.68 -20.12 -23.64
CA ALA A 217 17.56 -19.92 -24.80
C ALA A 217 18.67 -20.98 -24.87
N TRP A 218 19.21 -21.39 -23.71
CA TRP A 218 20.23 -22.43 -23.63
C TRP A 218 19.67 -23.80 -24.00
N SER A 219 18.52 -24.19 -23.43
CA SER A 219 17.90 -25.49 -23.74
C SER A 219 17.49 -25.61 -25.21
N ALA A 220 16.97 -24.54 -25.81
CA ALA A 220 16.66 -24.52 -27.25
C ALA A 220 17.91 -24.68 -28.13
N ARG A 221 19.06 -24.15 -27.68
CA ARG A 221 20.32 -24.30 -28.39
C ARG A 221 20.84 -25.73 -28.34
N GLU A 222 20.77 -26.40 -27.19
CA GLU A 222 21.17 -27.81 -27.08
C GLU A 222 20.27 -28.71 -27.94
N ALA A 223 18.94 -28.50 -27.92
CA ALA A 223 18.02 -29.25 -28.76
C ALA A 223 18.30 -29.08 -30.28
N ALA A 224 18.68 -27.88 -30.71
CA ALA A 224 19.06 -27.63 -32.10
C ALA A 224 20.40 -28.30 -32.47
N ILE A 225 21.35 -28.35 -31.55
CA ILE A 225 22.64 -29.05 -31.74
C ILE A 225 22.40 -30.57 -31.83
N GLU A 226 21.51 -31.12 -31.00
CA GLU A 226 21.14 -32.54 -31.07
C GLU A 226 20.46 -32.88 -32.39
N GLN A 227 19.52 -32.05 -32.88
CA GLN A 227 18.90 -32.26 -34.20
C GLN A 227 19.93 -32.23 -35.34
N ASP A 228 20.88 -31.29 -35.33
CA ASP A 228 21.94 -31.21 -36.35
C ASP A 228 22.84 -32.45 -36.31
N LYS A 229 23.14 -32.96 -35.10
CA LYS A 229 23.90 -34.21 -34.91
C LYS A 229 23.14 -35.42 -35.44
N PHE A 230 21.84 -35.55 -35.19
CA PHE A 230 20.99 -36.62 -35.73
C PHE A 230 20.87 -36.55 -37.26
N LEU A 231 20.76 -35.36 -37.85
CA LEU A 231 20.73 -35.18 -39.31
C LEU A 231 22.05 -35.60 -39.96
N LYS A 232 23.17 -35.36 -39.27
CA LYS A 232 24.50 -35.73 -39.75
C LYS A 232 24.77 -37.23 -39.64
N ASP A 233 24.38 -37.86 -38.53
CA ASP A 233 24.47 -39.32 -38.36
C ASP A 233 23.49 -40.07 -39.29
N GLY A 234 22.32 -39.48 -39.60
CA GLY A 234 21.35 -40.05 -40.55
C GLY A 234 21.71 -39.83 -42.03
N SER A 235 22.60 -38.89 -42.36
CA SER A 235 23.10 -38.71 -43.73
C SER A 235 24.14 -39.76 -44.14
N ASP A 236 24.73 -40.47 -43.18
CA ASP A 236 25.70 -41.56 -43.43
C ASP A 236 25.03 -42.94 -43.48
N ASP A 237 23.71 -43.05 -43.27
CA ASP A 237 22.95 -44.31 -43.38
C ASP A 237 21.67 -44.13 -44.21
N TYR A 238 21.72 -44.57 -45.46
CA TYR A 238 20.56 -44.57 -46.36
C TYR A 238 19.62 -45.73 -45.98
N GLY A 239 18.54 -45.45 -45.24
CA GLY A 239 17.55 -46.48 -44.90
C GLY A 239 16.38 -45.97 -44.05
N GLY A 240 15.27 -45.60 -44.70
CA GLY A 240 14.14 -44.87 -44.10
C GLY A 240 13.42 -45.51 -42.91
N LYS A 241 12.77 -44.66 -42.11
CA LYS A 241 11.42 -44.85 -41.55
C LYS A 241 10.92 -43.55 -40.91
N GLU A 242 9.72 -43.13 -41.32
CA GLU A 242 8.89 -42.18 -40.58
C GLU A 242 8.64 -42.72 -39.17
N VAL A 243 8.97 -41.93 -38.16
CA VAL A 243 8.47 -42.10 -36.79
C VAL A 243 7.93 -40.75 -36.33
N THR A 244 6.60 -40.65 -36.34
CA THR A 244 5.83 -39.57 -35.74
C THR A 244 6.11 -39.53 -34.24
N HIS A 245 7.00 -38.63 -33.82
CA HIS A 245 7.29 -38.40 -32.41
C HIS A 245 6.29 -37.37 -31.87
N SER A 246 5.18 -37.84 -31.30
CA SER A 246 4.28 -37.03 -30.45
C SER A 246 4.99 -36.71 -29.12
N GLY A 247 5.99 -35.84 -29.16
CA GLY A 247 6.46 -35.13 -27.98
C GLY A 247 5.47 -34.01 -27.68
N GLY A 248 5.05 -33.87 -26.42
CA GLY A 248 4.05 -32.90 -25.95
C GLY A 248 4.45 -31.44 -26.19
N VAL A 249 4.37 -30.99 -27.43
CA VAL A 249 4.40 -29.59 -27.82
C VAL A 249 2.94 -29.13 -27.75
N LEU A 250 2.63 -28.33 -26.74
CA LEU A 250 1.32 -27.71 -26.61
C LEU A 250 1.25 -26.59 -27.66
N ASP A 251 0.62 -26.88 -28.80
CA ASP A 251 0.42 -25.89 -29.85
C ASP A 251 -0.33 -24.68 -29.29
N ILE A 252 0.34 -23.52 -29.28
CA ILE A 252 -0.26 -22.24 -28.90
C ILE A 252 -1.23 -21.85 -30.02
N ASN A 253 -2.45 -22.35 -29.91
CA ASN A 253 -3.55 -22.05 -30.80
C ASN A 253 -4.20 -20.72 -30.39
N THR A 254 -4.75 -19.96 -31.34
CA THR A 254 -5.51 -18.73 -31.05
C THR A 254 -6.68 -18.99 -30.11
N THR A 255 -7.26 -20.19 -30.17
CA THR A 255 -8.31 -20.66 -29.26
C THR A 255 -7.84 -20.79 -27.80
N SER A 256 -6.61 -21.28 -27.55
CA SER A 256 -6.11 -21.40 -26.17
C SER A 256 -5.72 -20.05 -25.58
N ALA A 257 -5.18 -19.14 -26.40
CA ALA A 257 -4.92 -17.76 -25.99
C ALA A 257 -6.21 -17.01 -25.61
N LEU A 258 -7.28 -17.15 -26.40
CA LEU A 258 -8.59 -16.57 -26.09
C LEU A 258 -9.19 -17.12 -24.79
N LEU A 259 -9.13 -18.44 -24.59
CA LEU A 259 -9.58 -19.08 -23.35
C LEU A 259 -8.81 -18.57 -22.13
N PHE A 260 -7.48 -18.42 -22.23
CA PHE A 260 -6.66 -17.90 -21.14
C PHE A 260 -7.07 -16.48 -20.73
N VAL A 261 -7.28 -15.59 -21.69
CA VAL A 261 -7.70 -14.20 -21.42
C VAL A 261 -9.07 -14.16 -20.73
N VAL A 262 -10.02 -14.99 -21.17
CA VAL A 262 -11.36 -15.06 -20.57
C VAL A 262 -11.29 -15.59 -19.13
N VAL A 263 -10.55 -16.68 -18.90
CA VAL A 263 -10.39 -17.26 -17.56
C VAL A 263 -9.67 -16.29 -16.62
N ALA A 264 -8.59 -15.65 -17.07
CA ALA A 264 -7.85 -14.66 -16.28
C ALA A 264 -8.71 -13.45 -15.93
N SER A 265 -9.49 -12.94 -16.89
CA SER A 265 -10.39 -11.80 -16.67
C SER A 265 -11.51 -12.15 -15.69
N CYS A 266 -12.10 -13.35 -15.81
CA CYS A 266 -13.10 -13.86 -14.88
C CYS A 266 -12.52 -14.00 -13.46
N PHE A 267 -11.30 -14.54 -13.36
CA PHE A 267 -10.59 -14.70 -12.10
C PHE A 267 -10.30 -13.35 -11.42
N LEU A 268 -9.89 -12.33 -12.19
CA LEU A 268 -9.68 -10.97 -11.68
C LEU A 268 -10.97 -10.32 -11.21
N ILE A 269 -12.08 -10.48 -11.95
CA ILE A 269 -13.39 -9.96 -11.54
C ILE A 269 -13.87 -10.66 -10.27
N MET A 270 -13.68 -11.98 -10.17
CA MET A 270 -13.99 -12.76 -8.97
C MET A 270 -13.14 -12.29 -7.78
N LEU A 271 -11.84 -12.07 -7.94
CA LEU A 271 -10.97 -11.51 -6.91
C LEU A 271 -11.44 -10.12 -6.45
N TYR A 272 -11.82 -9.27 -7.39
CA TYR A 272 -12.25 -7.90 -7.10
C TYR A 272 -13.61 -7.86 -6.39
N LYS A 273 -14.57 -8.66 -6.85
CA LYS A 273 -15.93 -8.68 -6.28
C LYS A 273 -16.03 -9.53 -5.01
N LEU A 274 -15.21 -10.57 -4.91
CA LEU A 274 -15.23 -11.56 -3.84
C LEU A 274 -13.91 -11.48 -3.06
N MET A 275 -13.50 -10.26 -2.69
CA MET A 275 -12.33 -9.93 -1.86
C MET A 275 -12.53 -10.41 -0.41
N SER A 276 -12.87 -11.68 -0.24
CA SER A 276 -13.11 -12.38 1.00
C SER A 276 -11.79 -12.99 1.49
N PHE A 277 -11.51 -12.84 2.77
CA PHE A 277 -10.30 -13.35 3.42
C PHE A 277 -10.10 -14.86 3.17
N TRP A 278 -11.18 -15.63 3.23
CA TRP A 278 -11.15 -17.08 3.02
C TRP A 278 -10.73 -17.48 1.59
N PHE A 279 -11.13 -16.70 0.60
CA PHE A 279 -10.79 -16.96 -0.80
C PHE A 279 -9.29 -16.74 -1.07
N ILE A 280 -8.69 -15.74 -0.43
CA ILE A 280 -7.25 -15.48 -0.51
C ILE A 280 -6.45 -16.64 0.12
N GLU A 281 -6.90 -17.19 1.25
CA GLU A 281 -6.23 -18.34 1.87
C GLU A 281 -6.25 -19.57 0.96
N VAL A 282 -7.38 -19.87 0.31
CA VAL A 282 -7.48 -20.97 -0.66
C VAL A 282 -6.50 -20.79 -1.82
N LEU A 283 -6.36 -19.57 -2.34
CA LEU A 283 -5.42 -19.28 -3.41
C LEU A 283 -3.96 -19.48 -3.01
N VAL A 284 -3.61 -19.09 -1.79
CA VAL A 284 -2.26 -19.33 -1.25
C VAL A 284 -1.97 -20.83 -1.21
N VAL A 285 -2.92 -21.65 -0.74
CA VAL A 285 -2.76 -23.11 -0.70
C VAL A 285 -2.59 -23.72 -2.09
N LEU A 286 -3.41 -23.30 -3.06
CA LEU A 286 -3.31 -23.79 -4.45
C LEU A 286 -1.97 -23.40 -5.09
N PHE A 287 -1.49 -22.17 -4.85
CA PHE A 287 -0.19 -21.72 -5.35
C PHE A 287 0.96 -22.51 -4.71
N CYS A 288 0.86 -22.84 -3.41
CA CYS A 288 1.83 -23.71 -2.74
C CYS A 288 1.86 -25.11 -3.35
N ILE A 289 0.71 -25.72 -3.63
CA ILE A 289 0.65 -27.04 -4.28
C ILE A 289 1.28 -26.99 -5.66
N GLY A 290 0.90 -26.02 -6.50
CA GLY A 290 1.48 -25.85 -7.83
C GLY A 290 2.99 -25.57 -7.80
N GLY A 291 3.46 -24.81 -6.80
CA GLY A 291 4.88 -24.56 -6.57
C GLY A 291 5.66 -25.82 -6.22
N VAL A 292 5.10 -26.68 -5.36
CA VAL A 292 5.71 -27.97 -4.98
C VAL A 292 5.74 -28.93 -6.17
N GLU A 293 4.66 -29.03 -6.96
CA GLU A 293 4.63 -29.88 -8.15
C GLU A 293 5.64 -29.41 -9.20
N GLY A 294 5.70 -28.11 -9.48
CA GLY A 294 6.68 -27.53 -10.40
C GLY A 294 8.12 -27.76 -9.93
N LEU A 295 8.39 -27.57 -8.63
CA LEU A 295 9.71 -27.84 -8.05
C LEU A 295 10.07 -29.32 -8.14
N GLN A 296 9.11 -30.22 -7.93
CA GLN A 296 9.33 -31.66 -8.06
C GLN A 296 9.71 -32.05 -9.48
N THR A 297 9.03 -31.50 -10.50
CA THR A 297 9.38 -31.74 -11.91
C THR A 297 10.79 -31.25 -12.24
N CYS A 298 11.19 -30.09 -11.72
CA CYS A 298 12.55 -29.56 -11.88
C CYS A 298 13.61 -30.40 -11.14
N LEU A 299 13.32 -30.90 -9.94
CA LEU A 299 14.28 -31.73 -9.18
C LEU A 299 14.51 -33.08 -9.85
N VAL A 300 13.44 -33.71 -10.34
CA VAL A 300 13.51 -35.02 -11.01
C VAL A 300 14.32 -34.93 -12.31
N THR A 301 14.23 -33.81 -13.03
CA THR A 301 15.01 -33.58 -14.25
C THR A 301 16.48 -33.25 -14.00
N VAL A 302 16.84 -32.72 -12.82
CA VAL A 302 18.25 -32.45 -12.43
C VAL A 302 18.93 -33.69 -11.83
N LEU A 303 18.18 -34.57 -11.17
CA LEU A 303 18.68 -35.78 -10.52
C LEU A 303 18.71 -37.01 -11.44
N SER A 304 18.08 -36.94 -12.61
CA SER A 304 18.12 -37.97 -13.66
C SER A 304 19.21 -37.67 -14.68
#